data_AF-A0A1M6W450-F1
#
_entry.id   AF-A0A1M6W450-F1
#
_cell.length_a   1.000
_cell.length_b   1.000
_cell.length_c   1.000
_cell.angle_alpha   90.00
_cell.angle_beta   90.00
_cell.angle_gamma   90.00
#
_symmetry.space_group_name_H-M   'P 1'
#
loop_
_entity.id
_entity.type
_entity.pdbx_description
1 polymer ?
#
loop_
_entity_poly.entity_id
_entity_poly.type
_entity_poly.pdbx_seq_one_letter_code
_entity_poly.pdbx_strand_id
1 'polypeptide(L)'
;MAVTMVLLSILGILAMTIYGMVKAERIESFRRYQKSQDELSTETAMDYGFYRMENEKMPWRTDSLNYSTHLGNIKFSMSHKQDGLFSKITIFSSDSMKNGKKNEFHPGITLPTLPAITLLAPNADIALVGDAQIQGGIALKNGRVSYSTHYKMPASQNAFVDTIRYDANYPYFDSIGIFPELTRDIFAQNFVKERCTFDATDIVPTELFCKTVVIRGDAKCENCKIIADRLFISERASLQRANIIARTISIKQQAIVSGAFLAQDSLEVNLSNPQVGTLWLALQGRKTSEVEYSGYMDIQRLIASNTVIIYLADNWDETLQSTPIKIGPKTDLRGAIISRGSVDMQGKLQGYFVAWAFAFYDDNTLWSDFLRNAKITNDTTLHVITPDIVQIGKEATIAF
;
A
#
# COMPACT_ATOMS: atom_id res chain seq x y z
N MET A 1 -53.52 30.10 -55.39
CA MET A 1 -53.84 29.89 -53.95
C MET A 1 -53.34 28.55 -53.40
N ALA A 2 -53.47 27.43 -54.12
CA ALA A 2 -52.96 26.13 -53.63
C ALA A 2 -51.42 26.08 -53.48
N VAL A 3 -50.67 26.60 -54.46
CA VAL A 3 -49.18 26.61 -54.46
C VAL A 3 -48.60 27.42 -53.30
N THR A 4 -49.22 28.55 -52.95
CA THR A 4 -48.80 29.42 -51.84
C THR A 4 -49.03 28.79 -50.47
N MET A 5 -50.12 28.02 -50.28
CA MET A 5 -50.34 27.27 -49.05
C MET A 5 -49.35 26.13 -48.88
N VAL A 6 -49.06 25.38 -49.95
CA VAL A 6 -48.07 24.29 -49.93
C VAL A 6 -46.67 24.83 -49.56
N LEU A 7 -46.25 25.95 -50.17
CA LEU A 7 -45.01 26.65 -49.83
C LEU A 7 -44.94 27.09 -48.37
N LEU A 8 -46.04 27.63 -47.81
CA LEU A 8 -46.12 28.02 -46.40
C LEU A 8 -46.03 26.82 -45.44
N SER A 9 -46.65 25.69 -45.76
CA SER A 9 -46.51 24.47 -44.96
C SER A 9 -45.11 23.87 -45.02
N ILE A 10 -44.44 23.89 -46.18
CA ILE A 10 -43.04 23.47 -46.31
C ILE A 10 -42.13 24.38 -45.48
N LEU A 11 -42.32 25.70 -45.56
CA LEU A 11 -41.59 26.67 -44.75
C LEU A 11 -41.86 26.49 -43.24
N GLY A 12 -43.09 26.18 -42.84
CA GLY A 12 -43.46 25.90 -41.45
C GLY A 12 -42.79 24.63 -40.91
N ILE A 13 -42.74 23.56 -41.70
CA ILE A 13 -42.04 22.32 -41.33
C ILE A 13 -40.53 22.57 -41.21
N LEU A 14 -39.93 23.27 -42.17
CA LEU A 14 -38.51 23.66 -42.14
C LEU A 14 -38.19 24.50 -40.89
N ALA A 15 -39.01 25.50 -40.57
CA ALA A 15 -38.84 26.32 -39.38
C ALA A 15 -38.91 25.49 -38.08
N MET A 16 -39.83 24.52 -37.99
CA MET A 16 -39.92 23.62 -36.83
C MET A 16 -38.72 22.68 -36.74
N THR A 17 -38.19 22.17 -37.86
CA THR A 17 -36.97 21.34 -37.84
C THR A 17 -35.72 22.12 -37.43
N ILE A 18 -35.54 23.36 -37.92
CA ILE A 18 -34.44 24.24 -37.51
C ILE A 18 -34.54 24.58 -36.02
N TYR A 19 -35.75 24.91 -35.53
CA TYR A 19 -35.98 25.14 -34.11
C TYR A 19 -35.64 23.90 -33.26
N GLY A 20 -36.03 22.71 -33.74
CA GLY A 20 -35.69 21.43 -33.10
C GLY A 20 -34.18 21.17 -33.04
N MET A 21 -33.46 21.44 -34.14
CA MET A 21 -32.00 21.31 -34.20
C MET A 21 -31.30 22.28 -33.26
N VAL A 22 -31.67 23.57 -33.27
CA VAL A 22 -31.08 24.58 -32.37
C VAL A 22 -31.34 24.25 -30.90
N LYS A 23 -32.54 23.75 -30.57
CA LYS A 23 -32.86 23.29 -29.22
C LYS A 23 -32.02 22.08 -28.83
N ALA A 24 -31.84 21.10 -29.71
CA ALA A 24 -31.01 19.92 -29.47
C ALA A 24 -29.54 20.30 -29.25
N GLU A 25 -28.99 21.19 -30.08
CA GLU A 25 -27.62 21.70 -29.96
C GLU A 25 -27.41 22.48 -28.67
N ARG A 26 -28.39 23.29 -28.25
CA ARG A 26 -28.35 23.99 -26.95
C ARG A 26 -28.36 23.03 -25.76
N ILE A 27 -29.13 21.94 -25.84
CA ILE A 27 -29.14 20.90 -24.81
C ILE A 27 -27.81 20.16 -24.77
N GLU A 28 -27.25 19.81 -25.94
CA GLU A 28 -25.98 19.09 -26.03
C GLU A 28 -24.80 19.95 -25.55
N SER A 29 -24.72 21.21 -25.97
CA SER A 29 -23.70 22.15 -25.50
C SER A 29 -23.78 22.37 -23.99
N PHE A 30 -24.99 22.49 -23.41
CA PHE A 30 -25.17 22.55 -21.97
C PHE A 30 -24.70 21.27 -21.26
N ARG A 31 -25.01 20.08 -21.82
CA ARG A 31 -24.50 18.80 -21.28
C ARG A 31 -22.97 18.73 -21.31
N ARG A 32 -22.34 19.17 -22.41
CA ARG A 32 -20.86 19.23 -22.52
C ARG A 32 -20.28 20.17 -21.49
N TYR A 33 -20.88 21.36 -21.33
CA TYR A 33 -20.47 22.33 -20.31
C TYR A 33 -20.57 21.76 -18.88
N GLN A 34 -21.69 21.10 -18.53
CA GLN A 34 -21.85 20.46 -17.21
C GLN A 34 -20.80 19.38 -16.97
N LYS A 35 -20.55 18.53 -17.97
CA LYS A 35 -19.53 17.48 -17.88
C LYS A 35 -18.14 18.08 -17.58
N SER A 36 -17.76 19.15 -18.27
CA SER A 36 -16.49 19.84 -18.02
C SER A 36 -16.42 20.46 -16.61
N GLN A 37 -17.53 20.98 -16.08
CA GLN A 37 -17.57 21.50 -14.71
C GLN A 37 -17.43 20.37 -13.67
N ASP A 38 -18.01 19.19 -13.91
CA ASP A 38 -17.87 18.02 -13.04
C ASP A 38 -16.43 17.48 -13.02
N GLU A 39 -15.78 17.43 -14.18
CA GLU A 39 -14.37 17.03 -14.32
C GLU A 39 -13.48 18.01 -13.54
N LEU A 40 -13.63 19.31 -13.77
CA LEU A 40 -12.90 20.36 -13.04
C LEU A 40 -13.16 20.31 -11.52
N SER A 41 -14.39 20.02 -11.09
CA SER A 41 -14.72 19.89 -9.67
C SER A 41 -14.05 18.67 -9.04
N THR A 42 -13.93 17.57 -9.78
CA THR A 42 -13.25 16.36 -9.31
C THR A 42 -11.75 16.60 -9.19
N GLU A 43 -11.12 17.17 -10.22
CA GLU A 43 -9.69 17.52 -10.20
C GLU A 43 -9.37 18.49 -9.06
N THR A 44 -10.16 19.57 -8.91
CA THR A 44 -9.97 20.53 -7.81
C THR A 44 -10.11 19.88 -6.43
N ALA A 45 -11.04 18.94 -6.27
CA ALA A 45 -11.22 18.23 -5.02
C ALA A 45 -10.05 17.27 -4.72
N MET A 46 -9.53 16.60 -5.75
CA MET A 46 -8.34 15.73 -5.64
C MET A 46 -7.11 16.55 -5.25
N ASP A 47 -6.84 17.65 -5.96
CA ASP A 47 -5.71 18.54 -5.69
C ASP A 47 -5.77 19.07 -4.25
N TYR A 48 -6.96 19.47 -3.81
CA TYR A 48 -7.16 19.90 -2.43
C TYR A 48 -6.91 18.75 -1.43
N GLY A 49 -7.39 17.54 -1.75
CA GLY A 49 -7.13 16.34 -0.94
C GLY A 49 -5.63 16.04 -0.81
N PHE A 50 -4.89 16.07 -1.91
CA PHE A 50 -3.44 15.87 -1.93
C PHE A 50 -2.69 16.97 -1.19
N TYR A 51 -3.07 18.23 -1.41
CA TYR A 51 -2.52 19.36 -0.63
C TYR A 51 -2.70 19.14 0.87
N ARG A 52 -3.86 18.67 1.33
CA ARG A 52 -4.07 18.36 2.75
C ARG A 52 -3.22 17.16 3.19
N MET A 53 -3.09 16.11 2.37
CA MET A 53 -2.21 14.97 2.69
C MET A 53 -0.76 15.39 2.94
N GLU A 54 -0.24 16.31 2.14
CA GLU A 54 1.14 16.75 2.20
C GLU A 54 1.42 17.67 3.40
N ASN A 55 0.49 18.58 3.70
CA ASN A 55 0.69 19.59 4.75
C ASN A 55 0.43 19.06 6.17
N GLU A 56 -0.27 17.94 6.31
CA GLU A 56 -0.68 17.41 7.61
C GLU A 56 0.42 16.51 8.19
N LYS A 57 0.72 16.68 9.49
CA LYS A 57 1.79 15.94 10.18
C LYS A 57 1.47 14.45 10.38
N MET A 58 0.18 14.14 10.49
CA MET A 58 -0.37 12.79 10.56
C MET A 58 -1.32 12.59 9.38
N PRO A 59 -1.76 11.36 9.09
CA PRO A 59 -2.78 11.14 8.08
C PRO A 59 -4.06 11.89 8.46
N TRP A 60 -4.36 12.95 7.72
CA TRP A 60 -5.57 13.75 7.92
C TRP A 60 -6.78 12.96 7.47
N ARG A 61 -7.90 13.07 8.19
CA ARG A 61 -9.15 12.36 7.91
C ARG A 61 -10.30 13.31 8.11
N THR A 62 -11.33 13.20 7.26
CA THR A 62 -12.53 14.01 7.39
C THR A 62 -13.77 13.23 6.99
N ASP A 63 -14.81 13.30 7.81
CA ASP A 63 -16.09 12.65 7.50
C ASP A 63 -16.77 13.29 6.29
N SER A 64 -16.67 14.60 6.15
CA SER A 64 -17.08 15.36 4.96
C SER A 64 -16.59 16.80 5.04
N LEU A 65 -15.98 17.30 3.96
CA LEU A 65 -15.62 18.68 3.77
C LEU A 65 -16.32 19.22 2.52
N ASN A 66 -17.14 20.26 2.68
CA ASN A 66 -17.79 20.94 1.57
C ASN A 66 -16.96 22.15 1.15
N TYR A 67 -16.79 22.34 -0.15
CA TYR A 67 -16.10 23.48 -0.73
C TYR A 67 -16.92 24.08 -1.88
N SER A 68 -16.95 25.40 -1.95
CA SER A 68 -17.54 26.16 -3.05
C SER A 68 -16.68 27.36 -3.38
N THR A 69 -16.38 27.59 -4.66
CA THR A 69 -15.64 28.80 -5.08
C THR A 69 -16.45 30.07 -4.88
N HIS A 70 -15.78 31.23 -4.77
CA HIS A 70 -16.45 32.54 -4.63
C HIS A 70 -17.44 32.85 -5.76
N LEU A 71 -17.17 32.37 -6.97
CA LEU A 71 -18.05 32.51 -8.13
C LEU A 71 -19.16 31.45 -8.18
N GLY A 72 -19.13 30.45 -7.29
CA GLY A 72 -20.13 29.40 -7.18
C GLY A 72 -20.11 28.34 -8.29
N ASN A 73 -19.16 28.43 -9.23
CA ASN A 73 -19.09 27.56 -10.41
C ASN A 73 -18.58 26.15 -10.09
N ILE A 74 -17.69 26.01 -9.10
CA ILE A 74 -17.14 24.72 -8.66
C ILE A 74 -17.63 24.47 -7.24
N LYS A 75 -18.30 23.33 -7.04
CA LYS A 75 -18.82 22.89 -5.75
C LYS A 75 -18.59 21.40 -5.59
N PHE A 76 -17.89 21.01 -4.54
CA PHE A 76 -17.66 19.61 -4.22
C PHE A 76 -17.79 19.34 -2.72
N SER A 77 -18.07 18.09 -2.39
CA SER A 77 -17.87 17.52 -1.08
C SER A 77 -16.79 16.45 -1.18
N MET A 78 -15.93 16.34 -0.17
CA MET A 78 -14.90 15.31 -0.10
C MET A 78 -14.92 14.66 1.27
N SER A 79 -14.85 13.33 1.32
CA SER A 79 -14.60 12.58 2.54
C SER A 79 -13.32 11.76 2.42
N HIS A 80 -12.57 11.65 3.50
CA HIS A 80 -11.36 10.84 3.59
C HIS A 80 -11.47 9.91 4.81
N LYS A 81 -11.47 8.60 4.57
CA LYS A 81 -11.61 7.55 5.60
C LYS A 81 -10.66 6.40 5.32
N GLN A 82 -10.21 5.70 6.37
CA GLN A 82 -9.39 4.51 6.17
C GLN A 82 -10.16 3.39 5.48
N ASP A 83 -9.50 2.72 4.54
CA ASP A 83 -10.00 1.51 3.87
C ASP A 83 -8.88 0.48 3.69
N GLY A 84 -8.61 -0.32 4.74
CA GLY A 84 -7.50 -1.27 4.75
C GLY A 84 -6.17 -0.57 5.02
N LEU A 85 -5.19 -0.73 4.12
CA LEU A 85 -3.89 -0.06 4.23
C LEU A 85 -3.91 1.40 3.80
N PHE A 86 -4.74 1.69 2.81
CA PHE A 86 -4.86 3.01 2.23
C PHE A 86 -6.07 3.70 2.84
N SER A 87 -6.03 5.02 2.87
CA SER A 87 -7.27 5.78 2.94
C SER A 87 -8.05 5.69 1.64
N LYS A 88 -9.29 6.14 1.70
CA LYS A 88 -10.20 6.27 0.58
C LYS A 88 -10.71 7.70 0.53
N ILE A 89 -10.36 8.40 -0.54
CA ILE A 89 -10.91 9.71 -0.87
C ILE A 89 -12.16 9.48 -1.70
N THR A 90 -13.29 10.00 -1.23
CA THR A 90 -14.55 10.00 -1.98
C THR A 90 -14.93 11.43 -2.30
N ILE A 91 -15.15 11.73 -3.58
CA ILE A 91 -15.52 13.06 -4.07
C ILE A 91 -16.96 13.03 -4.58
N PHE A 92 -17.73 14.04 -4.17
CA PHE A 92 -19.12 14.25 -4.56
C PHE A 92 -19.27 15.62 -5.23
N SER A 93 -19.81 15.64 -6.45
CA SER A 93 -20.32 16.87 -7.10
C SER A 93 -21.83 16.96 -6.88
N SER A 94 -22.38 18.17 -6.68
CA SER A 94 -23.83 18.38 -6.50
C SER A 94 -24.68 17.83 -7.66
N ASP A 95 -24.11 17.70 -8.86
CA ASP A 95 -24.79 17.16 -10.05
C ASP A 95 -24.53 15.64 -10.25
N SER A 96 -23.53 15.07 -9.58
CA SER A 96 -23.22 13.61 -9.62
C SER A 96 -24.32 12.73 -9.01
N MET A 97 -25.21 13.31 -8.20
CA MET A 97 -26.42 12.65 -7.66
C MET A 97 -27.36 12.13 -8.74
N LYS A 98 -27.30 12.64 -9.99
CA LYS A 98 -28.11 12.12 -11.11
C LYS A 98 -27.53 10.89 -11.81
N ASN A 99 -26.22 10.64 -11.68
CA ASN A 99 -25.54 9.54 -12.38
C ASN A 99 -24.95 8.48 -11.44
N GLY A 100 -25.09 8.63 -10.12
CA GLY A 100 -24.73 7.60 -9.13
C GLY A 100 -23.23 7.25 -9.07
N LYS A 101 -22.37 7.96 -9.79
CA LYS A 101 -20.92 7.69 -9.80
C LYS A 101 -20.23 8.48 -8.69
N LYS A 102 -19.93 7.80 -7.59
CA LYS A 102 -18.95 8.26 -6.61
C LYS A 102 -17.57 7.97 -7.19
N ASN A 103 -16.71 8.98 -7.25
CA ASN A 103 -15.32 8.78 -7.62
C ASN A 103 -14.54 8.47 -6.33
N GLU A 104 -14.07 7.23 -6.22
CA GLU A 104 -13.30 6.74 -5.08
C GLU A 104 -11.86 6.50 -5.51
N PHE A 105 -10.92 7.01 -4.72
CA PHE A 105 -9.48 6.87 -4.96
C PHE A 105 -8.78 6.43 -3.68
N HIS A 106 -7.80 5.55 -3.80
CA HIS A 106 -6.91 5.16 -2.71
C HIS A 106 -5.60 5.93 -2.86
N PRO A 107 -5.37 7.01 -2.10
CA PRO A 107 -4.12 7.75 -2.20
C PRO A 107 -2.99 7.07 -1.41
N GLY A 108 -1.76 7.24 -1.89
CA GLY A 108 -0.54 6.84 -1.20
C GLY A 108 0.52 7.95 -1.27
N ILE A 109 1.71 7.67 -0.76
CA ILE A 109 2.86 8.58 -0.73
C ILE A 109 4.00 7.98 -1.54
N THR A 110 4.52 8.75 -2.50
CA THR A 110 5.73 8.39 -3.23
C THR A 110 6.94 8.57 -2.33
N LEU A 111 7.76 7.53 -2.19
CA LEU A 111 8.98 7.63 -1.39
C LEU A 111 10.00 8.55 -2.07
N PRO A 112 10.66 9.45 -1.32
CA PRO A 112 11.79 10.21 -1.84
C PRO A 112 13.00 9.28 -2.03
N THR A 113 14.04 9.78 -2.67
CA THR A 113 15.31 9.06 -2.73
C THR A 113 15.93 8.94 -1.33
N LEU A 114 15.93 7.73 -0.78
CA LEU A 114 16.56 7.38 0.51
C LEU A 114 17.88 6.63 0.28
N PRO A 115 18.75 6.54 1.30
CA PRO A 115 19.81 5.55 1.34
C PRO A 115 19.23 4.12 1.24
N ALA A 116 20.06 3.16 0.85
CA ALA A 116 19.67 1.75 0.76
C ALA A 116 19.11 1.22 2.09
N ILE A 117 19.71 1.63 3.22
CA ILE A 117 19.27 1.28 4.57
C ILE A 117 19.15 2.52 5.45
N THR A 118 18.07 2.62 6.23
CA THR A 118 17.88 3.60 7.30
C THR A 118 17.45 2.88 8.57
N LEU A 119 18.27 2.94 9.63
CA LEU A 119 17.91 2.35 10.93
C LEU A 119 17.44 3.40 11.93
N LEU A 120 16.28 3.17 12.52
CA LEU A 120 15.58 4.15 13.35
C LEU A 120 16.03 4.14 14.82
N ALA A 121 16.51 2.99 15.31
CA ALA A 121 16.96 2.87 16.70
C ALA A 121 18.19 3.76 16.94
N PRO A 122 18.23 4.55 18.03
CA PRO A 122 19.31 5.52 18.26
C PRO A 122 20.72 4.94 18.24
N ASN A 123 20.89 3.72 18.75
CA ASN A 123 22.19 3.06 18.92
C ASN A 123 22.28 1.74 18.14
N ALA A 124 21.50 1.54 17.07
CA ALA A 124 21.60 0.33 16.28
C ALA A 124 22.94 0.26 15.53
N ASP A 125 23.73 -0.76 15.86
CA ASP A 125 24.90 -1.14 15.11
C ASP A 125 24.52 -2.10 13.97
N ILE A 126 25.42 -2.28 13.00
CA ILE A 126 25.30 -3.35 12.02
C ILE A 126 26.64 -4.07 11.89
N ALA A 127 26.64 -5.36 12.16
CA ALA A 127 27.70 -6.30 11.84
C ALA A 127 27.33 -7.10 10.58
N LEU A 128 28.13 -6.95 9.53
CA LEU A 128 27.99 -7.72 8.29
C LEU A 128 28.46 -9.17 8.51
N VAL A 129 27.64 -10.14 8.11
CA VAL A 129 27.90 -11.59 8.27
C VAL A 129 27.79 -12.31 6.93
N GLY A 130 28.72 -13.25 6.70
CA GLY A 130 28.79 -14.00 5.46
C GLY A 130 28.99 -13.07 4.27
N ASP A 131 28.20 -13.21 3.21
CA ASP A 131 28.31 -12.42 1.98
C ASP A 131 27.40 -11.17 1.98
N ALA A 132 27.12 -10.59 3.15
CA ALA A 132 26.22 -9.43 3.25
C ALA A 132 26.77 -8.19 2.49
N GLN A 133 25.95 -7.59 1.63
CA GLN A 133 26.31 -6.48 0.77
C GLN A 133 25.31 -5.33 0.91
N ILE A 134 25.83 -4.11 1.11
CA ILE A 134 25.06 -2.87 1.12
C ILE A 134 25.65 -1.94 0.05
N GLN A 135 24.82 -1.54 -0.91
CA GLN A 135 25.19 -0.63 -1.99
C GLN A 135 24.18 0.53 -2.05
N GLY A 136 24.65 1.76 -2.11
CA GLY A 136 23.82 2.96 -2.15
C GLY A 136 23.55 3.57 -0.77
N GLY A 137 24.43 3.30 0.19
CA GLY A 137 24.50 4.03 1.45
C GLY A 137 23.64 3.49 2.58
N ILE A 138 24.10 3.73 3.80
CA ILE A 138 23.36 3.46 5.04
C ILE A 138 23.28 4.71 5.91
N ALA A 139 22.13 4.98 6.51
CA ALA A 139 21.91 6.02 7.51
C ALA A 139 21.71 5.44 8.91
N LEU A 140 22.55 5.86 9.85
CA LEU A 140 22.51 5.53 11.28
C LEU A 140 22.53 6.81 12.12
N LYS A 141 21.87 6.80 13.28
CA LYS A 141 21.91 7.92 14.25
C LYS A 141 23.24 7.97 14.98
N ASN A 142 23.49 7.03 15.90
CA ASN A 142 24.73 6.97 16.70
C ASN A 142 25.48 5.63 16.58
N GLY A 143 24.95 4.66 15.84
CA GLY A 143 25.55 3.34 15.68
C GLY A 143 26.72 3.30 14.70
N ARG A 144 27.24 2.10 14.47
CA ARG A 144 28.43 1.81 13.65
C ARG A 144 28.18 0.63 12.73
N VAL A 145 28.85 0.64 11.58
CA VAL A 145 28.93 -0.55 10.71
C VAL A 145 30.27 -1.24 10.92
N SER A 146 30.23 -2.56 11.07
CA SER A 146 31.40 -3.41 11.27
C SER A 146 31.32 -4.69 10.44
N TYR A 147 32.45 -5.34 10.25
CA TYR A 147 32.54 -6.69 9.69
C TYR A 147 32.65 -7.67 10.85
N SER A 148 31.71 -8.61 10.95
CA SER A 148 31.70 -9.54 12.08
C SER A 148 32.96 -10.40 12.11
N THR A 149 33.65 -10.41 13.26
CA THR A 149 34.78 -11.31 13.54
C THR A 149 34.36 -12.52 14.39
N HIS A 150 33.06 -12.65 14.70
CA HIS A 150 32.54 -13.70 15.57
C HIS A 150 32.70 -15.09 14.92
N TYR A 151 33.22 -16.07 15.66
CA TYR A 151 33.60 -17.38 15.11
C TYR A 151 32.45 -18.18 14.46
N LYS A 152 31.21 -18.03 14.96
CA LYS A 152 30.02 -18.66 14.33
C LYS A 152 29.51 -17.91 13.11
N MET A 153 29.81 -16.62 13.01
CA MET A 153 29.17 -15.69 12.08
C MET A 153 30.20 -14.73 11.49
N PRO A 154 31.31 -15.22 10.89
CA PRO A 154 32.32 -14.34 10.34
C PRO A 154 31.79 -13.64 9.08
N ALA A 155 32.22 -12.41 8.86
CA ALA A 155 32.13 -11.78 7.56
C ALA A 155 33.00 -12.55 6.55
N SER A 156 32.48 -12.78 5.35
CA SER A 156 33.29 -13.31 4.25
C SER A 156 34.10 -12.17 3.59
N GLN A 157 34.99 -12.52 2.68
CA GLN A 157 35.70 -11.54 1.84
C GLN A 157 34.78 -10.77 0.88
N ASN A 158 33.57 -11.28 0.62
CA ASN A 158 32.58 -10.63 -0.25
C ASN A 158 31.64 -9.70 0.53
N ALA A 159 31.73 -9.69 1.86
CA ALA A 159 30.98 -8.74 2.68
C ALA A 159 31.43 -7.32 2.32
N PHE A 160 30.46 -6.42 2.12
CA PHE A 160 30.80 -5.08 1.62
C PHE A 160 29.74 -4.03 2.00
N VAL A 161 30.21 -2.83 2.31
CA VAL A 161 29.40 -1.61 2.40
C VAL A 161 30.14 -0.49 1.67
N ASP A 162 29.46 0.22 0.78
CA ASP A 162 30.08 1.27 -0.02
C ASP A 162 30.21 2.61 0.72
N THR A 163 29.12 3.12 1.27
CA THR A 163 29.02 4.44 1.88
C THR A 163 28.29 4.33 3.21
N ILE A 164 28.86 4.91 4.26
CA ILE A 164 28.20 5.00 5.56
C ILE A 164 27.95 6.48 5.86
N ARG A 165 26.70 6.84 6.09
CA ARG A 165 26.29 8.18 6.50
C ARG A 165 25.96 8.15 7.99
N TYR A 166 26.84 8.76 8.77
CA TYR A 166 26.62 9.02 10.19
C TYR A 166 26.09 10.45 10.31
N ASP A 167 24.83 10.63 10.67
CA ASP A 167 24.34 11.97 10.98
C ASP A 167 23.08 11.90 11.86
N ALA A 168 23.24 12.33 13.11
CA ALA A 168 22.14 12.46 14.05
C ALA A 168 21.15 13.58 13.67
N ASN A 169 21.55 14.52 12.79
CA ASN A 169 20.77 15.69 12.38
C ASN A 169 20.17 15.56 10.97
N TYR A 170 20.21 14.38 10.34
CA TYR A 170 19.66 14.20 9.00
C TYR A 170 18.11 14.26 9.04
N PRO A 171 17.47 15.07 8.18
CA PRO A 171 16.02 15.30 8.22
C PRO A 171 15.17 14.06 7.92
N TYR A 172 15.78 12.96 7.43
CA TYR A 172 15.04 11.72 7.16
C TYR A 172 14.46 11.09 8.42
N PHE A 173 15.17 11.10 9.55
CA PHE A 173 14.70 10.45 10.78
C PHE A 173 13.46 11.11 11.37
N ASP A 174 13.34 12.43 11.20
CA ASP A 174 12.17 13.21 11.61
C ASP A 174 11.01 13.12 10.60
N SER A 175 11.28 12.58 9.40
CA SER A 175 10.30 12.48 8.31
C SER A 175 9.55 11.16 8.26
N ILE A 176 9.94 10.16 9.06
CA ILE A 176 9.36 8.81 9.05
C ILE A 176 8.29 8.70 10.13
N GLY A 177 7.02 8.70 9.72
CA GLY A 177 5.86 8.47 10.58
C GLY A 177 5.18 7.14 10.27
N ILE A 178 4.89 6.34 11.29
CA ILE A 178 4.15 5.07 11.16
C ILE A 178 2.96 5.12 12.14
N PHE A 179 1.75 5.00 11.61
CA PHE A 179 0.49 5.24 12.33
C PHE A 179 -0.36 3.97 12.42
N PRO A 180 0.04 2.95 13.21
CA PRO A 180 -0.69 1.67 13.32
C PRO A 180 -2.13 1.82 13.83
N GLU A 181 -2.39 2.82 14.68
CA GLU A 181 -3.68 3.08 15.31
C GLU A 181 -4.82 3.26 14.30
N LEU A 182 -4.45 3.75 13.12
CA LEU A 182 -5.33 4.03 12.00
C LEU A 182 -5.98 2.79 11.37
N THR A 183 -5.44 1.61 11.65
CA THR A 183 -5.89 0.31 11.09
C THR A 183 -6.48 -0.64 12.14
N ARG A 184 -6.43 -0.29 13.43
CA ARG A 184 -6.83 -1.16 14.56
C ARG A 184 -8.24 -1.70 14.45
N ASP A 185 -9.20 -0.82 14.15
CA ASP A 185 -10.62 -1.16 14.22
C ASP A 185 -11.10 -1.99 13.01
N ILE A 186 -10.28 -2.13 11.97
CA ILE A 186 -10.65 -2.81 10.73
C ILE A 186 -10.83 -4.32 10.95
N PHE A 187 -10.16 -4.90 11.95
CA PHE A 187 -10.18 -6.32 12.27
C PHE A 187 -11.30 -6.74 13.25
N ALA A 188 -12.06 -5.79 13.82
CA ALA A 188 -13.08 -6.04 14.84
C ALA A 188 -14.44 -6.46 14.24
N GLN A 189 -14.46 -7.38 13.27
CA GLN A 189 -15.67 -7.73 12.53
C GLN A 189 -16.30 -9.06 12.98
N ASN A 190 -17.64 -9.08 13.00
CA ASN A 190 -18.44 -10.29 13.22
C ASN A 190 -18.72 -10.96 11.87
N PHE A 191 -18.37 -12.23 11.74
CA PHE A 191 -18.58 -13.00 10.52
C PHE A 191 -19.84 -13.86 10.63
N VAL A 192 -20.78 -13.69 9.69
CA VAL A 192 -21.97 -14.56 9.57
C VAL A 192 -21.62 -15.88 8.89
N LYS A 193 -20.70 -15.85 7.92
CA LYS A 193 -20.24 -17.04 7.20
C LYS A 193 -18.96 -17.58 7.83
N GLU A 194 -18.99 -18.82 8.32
CA GLU A 194 -17.85 -19.46 8.98
C GLU A 194 -16.75 -19.89 7.99
N ARG A 195 -17.12 -20.41 6.82
CA ARG A 195 -16.16 -20.91 5.83
C ARG A 195 -16.62 -20.67 4.40
N CYS A 196 -15.70 -20.17 3.59
CA CYS A 196 -15.86 -19.96 2.15
C CYS A 196 -14.67 -20.61 1.44
N THR A 197 -14.95 -21.43 0.43
CA THR A 197 -13.90 -22.15 -0.31
C THR A 197 -14.15 -21.95 -1.79
N PHE A 198 -13.11 -21.54 -2.49
CA PHE A 198 -13.08 -21.31 -3.93
C PHE A 198 -11.98 -22.19 -4.51
N ASP A 199 -12.33 -23.03 -5.46
CA ASP A 199 -11.48 -24.09 -5.99
C ASP A 199 -11.61 -24.18 -7.50
N ALA A 200 -10.70 -24.91 -8.15
CA ALA A 200 -10.68 -25.12 -9.59
C ALA A 200 -10.81 -23.77 -10.34
N THR A 201 -11.90 -23.52 -11.05
CA THR A 201 -12.08 -22.30 -11.87
C THR A 201 -13.04 -21.30 -11.25
N ASP A 202 -13.29 -21.39 -9.94
CA ASP A 202 -14.22 -20.51 -9.24
C ASP A 202 -13.82 -19.03 -9.34
N ILE A 203 -14.83 -18.17 -9.44
CA ILE A 203 -14.66 -16.72 -9.43
C ILE A 203 -15.05 -16.22 -8.05
N VAL A 204 -14.10 -15.60 -7.35
CA VAL A 204 -14.32 -14.96 -6.07
C VAL A 204 -15.15 -13.69 -6.31
N PRO A 205 -16.23 -13.44 -5.53
CA PRO A 205 -17.04 -12.24 -5.68
C PRO A 205 -16.25 -10.96 -5.36
N THR A 206 -16.71 -9.83 -5.89
CA THR A 206 -16.08 -8.51 -5.69
C THR A 206 -15.95 -8.13 -4.22
N GLU A 207 -16.91 -8.49 -3.36
CA GLU A 207 -16.79 -8.32 -1.92
C GLU A 207 -17.12 -9.63 -1.21
N LEU A 208 -16.26 -10.03 -0.28
CA LEU A 208 -16.38 -11.27 0.49
C LEU A 208 -16.10 -11.02 1.97
N PHE A 209 -17.07 -11.35 2.81
CA PHE A 209 -16.97 -11.32 4.26
C PHE A 209 -17.15 -12.73 4.81
N CYS A 210 -16.09 -13.35 5.31
CA CYS A 210 -16.12 -14.74 5.73
C CYS A 210 -15.01 -15.06 6.72
N LYS A 211 -15.30 -15.76 7.82
CA LYS A 211 -14.32 -16.01 8.88
C LYS A 211 -13.10 -16.79 8.36
N THR A 212 -13.33 -17.89 7.63
CA THR A 212 -12.25 -18.66 7.01
C THR A 212 -12.42 -18.69 5.50
N VAL A 213 -11.44 -18.18 4.75
CA VAL A 213 -11.43 -18.19 3.29
C VAL A 213 -10.29 -19.08 2.80
N VAL A 214 -10.60 -20.00 1.88
CA VAL A 214 -9.62 -20.86 1.21
C VAL A 214 -9.76 -20.66 -0.29
N ILE A 215 -8.69 -20.22 -0.94
CA ILE A 215 -8.61 -20.03 -2.39
C ILE A 215 -7.50 -20.93 -2.92
N ARG A 216 -7.84 -21.84 -3.83
CA ARG A 216 -6.91 -22.83 -4.41
C ARG A 216 -7.31 -23.16 -5.85
N GLY A 217 -6.63 -24.12 -6.48
CA GLY A 217 -6.82 -24.45 -7.88
C GLY A 217 -6.38 -23.31 -8.79
N ASP A 218 -7.21 -22.99 -9.78
CA ASP A 218 -7.08 -21.89 -10.74
C ASP A 218 -8.08 -20.76 -10.45
N ALA A 219 -8.54 -20.64 -9.20
CA ALA A 219 -9.58 -19.69 -8.82
C ALA A 219 -9.12 -18.25 -9.05
N LYS A 220 -10.06 -17.38 -9.45
CA LYS A 220 -9.76 -16.01 -9.89
C LYS A 220 -10.47 -14.96 -9.05
N CYS A 221 -9.72 -13.93 -8.71
CA CYS A 221 -10.23 -12.66 -8.18
C CYS A 221 -9.60 -11.53 -8.98
N GLU A 222 -10.42 -10.60 -9.45
CA GLU A 222 -9.98 -9.34 -10.02
C GLU A 222 -10.69 -8.21 -9.29
N ASN A 223 -9.94 -7.26 -8.73
CA ASN A 223 -10.47 -6.15 -7.93
C ASN A 223 -11.41 -6.60 -6.80
N CYS A 224 -11.11 -7.73 -6.14
CA CYS A 224 -11.93 -8.20 -5.02
C CYS A 224 -11.47 -7.63 -3.68
N LYS A 225 -12.43 -7.40 -2.78
CA LYS A 225 -12.22 -7.08 -1.38
C LYS A 225 -12.57 -8.30 -0.52
N ILE A 226 -11.60 -8.83 0.20
CA ILE A 226 -11.79 -9.99 1.07
C ILE A 226 -11.50 -9.56 2.51
N ILE A 227 -12.50 -9.72 3.38
CA ILE A 227 -12.36 -9.54 4.82
C ILE A 227 -12.59 -10.89 5.50
N ALA A 228 -11.58 -11.35 6.24
CA ALA A 228 -11.59 -12.65 6.89
C ALA A 228 -10.91 -12.64 8.26
N ASP A 229 -11.11 -13.70 9.04
CA ASP A 229 -10.26 -13.97 10.21
C ASP A 229 -8.99 -14.71 9.75
N ARG A 230 -9.16 -15.71 8.89
CA ARG A 230 -8.08 -16.52 8.31
C ARG A 230 -8.24 -16.65 6.80
N LEU A 231 -7.17 -16.38 6.07
CA LEU A 231 -7.12 -16.53 4.61
C LEU A 231 -5.96 -17.43 4.19
N PHE A 232 -6.28 -18.42 3.35
CA PHE A 232 -5.31 -19.30 2.72
C PHE A 232 -5.40 -19.18 1.20
N ILE A 233 -4.30 -18.80 0.57
CA ILE A 233 -4.16 -18.75 -0.89
C ILE A 233 -3.07 -19.74 -1.28
N SER A 234 -3.39 -20.66 -2.18
CA SER A 234 -2.47 -21.74 -2.57
C SER A 234 -2.64 -22.15 -4.03
N GLU A 235 -1.83 -23.09 -4.47
CA GLU A 235 -1.82 -23.67 -5.81
C GLU A 235 -1.62 -22.61 -6.89
N ARG A 236 -2.47 -22.54 -7.92
CA ARG A 236 -2.33 -21.62 -9.08
C ARG A 236 -3.36 -20.48 -9.04
N ALA A 237 -3.89 -20.17 -7.86
CA ALA A 237 -4.86 -19.10 -7.69
C ALA A 237 -4.32 -17.76 -8.20
N SER A 238 -5.19 -16.97 -8.82
CA SER A 238 -4.85 -15.67 -9.42
C SER A 238 -5.69 -14.57 -8.80
N LEU A 239 -5.07 -13.75 -7.96
CA LEU A 239 -5.69 -12.58 -7.34
C LEU A 239 -5.03 -11.32 -7.88
N GLN A 240 -5.77 -10.51 -8.63
CA GLN A 240 -5.27 -9.28 -9.23
C GLN A 240 -5.95 -8.08 -8.58
N ARG A 241 -5.15 -7.09 -8.15
CA ARG A 241 -5.62 -5.87 -7.46
C ARG A 241 -6.56 -6.20 -6.29
N ALA A 242 -6.23 -7.23 -5.52
CA ALA A 242 -7.03 -7.63 -4.38
C ALA A 242 -6.81 -6.66 -3.20
N ASN A 243 -7.86 -6.37 -2.45
CA ASN A 243 -7.77 -5.66 -1.17
C ASN A 243 -8.17 -6.63 -0.05
N ILE A 244 -7.18 -7.17 0.64
CA ILE A 244 -7.34 -8.25 1.60
C ILE A 244 -7.04 -7.75 2.99
N ILE A 245 -7.97 -8.00 3.91
CA ILE A 245 -7.81 -7.73 5.34
C ILE A 245 -8.13 -9.02 6.10
N ALA A 246 -7.16 -9.55 6.83
CA ALA A 246 -7.40 -10.71 7.70
C ALA A 246 -6.51 -10.75 8.94
N ARG A 247 -6.88 -11.48 10.00
CA ARG A 247 -5.92 -11.65 11.12
C ARG A 247 -4.72 -12.48 10.71
N THR A 248 -4.97 -13.56 9.98
CA THR A 248 -3.94 -14.46 9.45
C THR A 248 -4.05 -14.59 7.95
N ILE A 249 -2.94 -14.36 7.24
CA ILE A 249 -2.82 -14.56 5.80
C ILE A 249 -1.67 -15.55 5.54
N SER A 250 -1.95 -16.58 4.73
CA SER A 250 -0.94 -17.53 4.25
C SER A 250 -1.03 -17.68 2.74
N ILE A 251 0.03 -17.29 2.03
CA ILE A 251 0.12 -17.30 0.57
C ILE A 251 1.25 -18.24 0.15
N LYS A 252 0.91 -19.34 -0.52
CA LYS A 252 1.87 -20.43 -0.77
C LYS A 252 1.83 -20.91 -2.22
N GLN A 253 2.89 -21.62 -2.61
CA GLN A 253 3.01 -22.34 -3.89
C GLN A 253 3.05 -21.42 -5.12
N GLN A 254 2.22 -21.68 -6.14
CA GLN A 254 2.30 -21.06 -7.47
C GLN A 254 1.31 -19.90 -7.65
N ALA A 255 0.73 -19.37 -6.57
CA ALA A 255 -0.27 -18.32 -6.68
C ALA A 255 0.34 -17.03 -7.27
N ILE A 256 -0.49 -16.30 -8.02
CA ILE A 256 -0.16 -14.99 -8.57
C ILE A 256 -1.03 -13.98 -7.85
N VAL A 257 -0.40 -13.03 -7.17
CA VAL A 257 -1.05 -12.06 -6.29
C VAL A 257 -0.58 -10.65 -6.58
N SER A 258 -1.51 -9.70 -6.61
CA SER A 258 -1.25 -8.26 -6.60
C SER A 258 -2.33 -7.52 -5.83
N GLY A 259 -2.02 -6.30 -5.38
CA GLY A 259 -2.86 -5.49 -4.52
C GLY A 259 -2.37 -5.47 -3.06
N ALA A 260 -3.27 -5.13 -2.16
CA ALA A 260 -3.01 -4.88 -0.75
C ALA A 260 -3.40 -6.06 0.14
N PHE A 261 -2.48 -6.50 0.99
CA PHE A 261 -2.67 -7.60 1.94
C PHE A 261 -2.30 -7.11 3.34
N LEU A 262 -3.32 -6.87 4.16
CA LEU A 262 -3.18 -6.41 5.54
C LEU A 262 -3.51 -7.54 6.52
N ALA A 263 -2.49 -8.01 7.22
CA ALA A 263 -2.59 -8.99 8.29
C ALA A 263 -2.55 -8.32 9.68
N GLN A 264 -3.21 -8.88 10.69
CA GLN A 264 -3.05 -8.43 12.08
C GLN A 264 -2.00 -9.24 12.84
N ASP A 265 -2.17 -10.56 12.90
CA ASP A 265 -1.39 -11.44 13.77
C ASP A 265 -0.27 -12.18 13.01
N SER A 266 -0.54 -12.64 11.78
CA SER A 266 0.47 -13.37 10.99
C SER A 266 0.34 -13.22 9.47
N LEU A 267 1.49 -13.08 8.80
CA LEU A 267 1.61 -13.03 7.34
C LEU A 267 2.72 -13.98 6.86
N GLU A 268 2.33 -15.07 6.19
CA GLU A 268 3.26 -16.04 5.62
C GLU A 268 3.24 -15.99 4.09
N VAL A 269 4.42 -15.90 3.47
CA VAL A 269 4.57 -15.88 2.01
C VAL A 269 5.65 -16.86 1.55
N ASN A 270 5.27 -17.79 0.70
CA ASN A 270 6.18 -18.73 0.04
C ASN A 270 5.71 -19.00 -1.39
N LEU A 271 6.02 -18.06 -2.27
CA LEU A 271 5.60 -18.05 -3.67
C LEU A 271 6.74 -18.47 -4.58
N SER A 272 6.49 -19.47 -5.43
CA SER A 272 7.46 -19.91 -6.45
C SER A 272 7.39 -19.10 -7.74
N ASN A 273 6.22 -18.53 -8.04
CA ASN A 273 6.02 -17.74 -9.25
C ASN A 273 6.45 -16.28 -9.02
N PRO A 274 7.11 -15.63 -10.00
CA PRO A 274 7.40 -14.21 -9.94
C PRO A 274 6.12 -13.37 -9.95
N GLN A 275 6.10 -12.30 -9.15
CA GLN A 275 4.99 -11.37 -9.05
C GLN A 275 5.29 -10.11 -9.86
N VAL A 276 4.43 -9.81 -10.83
CA VAL A 276 4.61 -8.68 -11.78
C VAL A 276 3.83 -7.43 -11.33
N GLY A 277 2.65 -7.63 -10.75
CA GLY A 277 1.81 -6.52 -10.27
C GLY A 277 2.34 -5.92 -8.97
N THR A 278 1.86 -4.72 -8.64
CA THR A 278 2.18 -4.07 -7.37
C THR A 278 1.65 -4.89 -6.20
N LEU A 279 2.48 -5.12 -5.20
CA LEU A 279 2.16 -5.96 -4.05
C LEU A 279 2.50 -5.24 -2.74
N TRP A 280 1.47 -4.91 -1.96
CA TRP A 280 1.63 -4.38 -0.61
C TRP A 280 1.35 -5.48 0.41
N LEU A 281 2.38 -5.86 1.15
CA LEU A 281 2.33 -6.87 2.21
C LEU A 281 2.50 -6.15 3.55
N ALA A 282 1.48 -6.12 4.37
CA ALA A 282 1.51 -5.38 5.62
C ALA A 282 1.07 -6.26 6.79
N LEU A 283 1.79 -6.15 7.90
CA LEU A 283 1.43 -6.76 9.17
C LEU A 283 1.29 -5.66 10.22
N GLN A 284 0.16 -5.65 10.93
CA GLN A 284 -0.06 -4.69 12.00
C GLN A 284 0.71 -5.07 13.27
N GLY A 285 0.62 -6.34 13.68
CA GLY A 285 1.01 -6.78 15.02
C GLY A 285 0.15 -6.16 16.12
N ARG A 286 0.19 -6.69 17.34
CA ARG A 286 -0.39 -6.04 18.53
C ARG A 286 0.21 -6.60 19.82
N LYS A 287 0.22 -5.77 20.85
CA LYS A 287 0.47 -6.22 22.21
C LYS A 287 -0.65 -7.17 22.68
N THR A 288 -0.30 -8.38 23.13
CA THR A 288 -1.27 -9.40 23.61
C THR A 288 -1.29 -9.51 25.13
N SER A 289 -0.19 -9.19 25.80
CA SER A 289 -0.09 -9.13 27.26
C SER A 289 0.91 -8.06 27.68
N GLU A 290 1.21 -7.93 28.97
CA GLU A 290 2.21 -6.96 29.45
C GLU A 290 3.61 -7.22 28.88
N VAL A 291 3.92 -8.48 28.56
CA VAL A 291 5.25 -8.96 28.13
C VAL A 291 5.27 -9.62 26.76
N GLU A 292 4.10 -9.88 26.16
CA GLU A 292 3.98 -10.56 24.88
C GLU A 292 3.43 -9.67 23.76
N TYR A 293 3.91 -9.94 22.55
CA TYR A 293 3.53 -9.26 21.33
C TYR A 293 3.18 -10.28 20.24
N SER A 294 1.99 -10.16 19.63
CA SER A 294 1.65 -10.90 18.41
C SER A 294 2.07 -10.14 17.17
N GLY A 295 2.60 -10.84 16.18
CA GLY A 295 3.11 -10.23 14.96
C GLY A 295 4.19 -11.12 14.38
N TYR A 296 3.79 -12.06 13.53
CA TYR A 296 4.72 -12.97 12.86
C TYR A 296 4.65 -12.79 11.36
N MET A 297 5.73 -12.30 10.75
CA MET A 297 5.87 -12.24 9.30
C MET A 297 7.02 -13.15 8.86
N ASP A 298 6.73 -14.06 7.93
CA ASP A 298 7.71 -14.97 7.34
C ASP A 298 7.54 -15.03 5.81
N ILE A 299 8.47 -14.37 5.12
CA ILE A 299 8.56 -14.35 3.66
C ILE A 299 9.72 -15.26 3.25
N GLN A 300 9.44 -16.55 3.12
CA GLN A 300 10.45 -17.57 2.83
C GLN A 300 10.97 -17.50 1.39
N ARG A 301 10.08 -17.20 0.44
CA ARG A 301 10.36 -17.09 -0.99
C ARG A 301 9.40 -16.10 -1.62
N LEU A 302 9.95 -15.10 -2.30
CA LEU A 302 9.19 -14.08 -3.03
C LEU A 302 10.10 -13.42 -4.06
N ILE A 303 9.71 -13.45 -5.33
CA ILE A 303 10.36 -12.69 -6.39
C ILE A 303 9.34 -11.67 -6.89
N ALA A 304 9.60 -10.38 -6.71
CA ALA A 304 8.61 -9.35 -7.01
C ALA A 304 9.26 -8.04 -7.47
N SER A 305 8.71 -7.44 -8.53
CA SER A 305 9.29 -6.26 -9.19
C SER A 305 8.80 -4.90 -8.67
N ASN A 306 7.68 -4.88 -7.95
CA ASN A 306 7.14 -3.70 -7.30
C ASN A 306 6.45 -4.12 -6.00
N THR A 307 7.16 -4.04 -4.89
CA THR A 307 6.66 -4.54 -3.60
C THR A 307 6.93 -3.57 -2.46
N VAL A 308 5.96 -3.44 -1.57
CA VAL A 308 6.15 -2.76 -0.30
C VAL A 308 5.81 -3.72 0.82
N ILE A 309 6.79 -4.03 1.66
CA ILE A 309 6.59 -4.81 2.87
C ILE A 309 6.56 -3.85 4.05
N ILE A 310 5.50 -3.92 4.85
CA ILE A 310 5.26 -2.99 5.96
C ILE A 310 5.02 -3.78 7.24
N TYR A 311 5.68 -3.37 8.30
CA TYR A 311 5.34 -3.79 9.64
C TYR A 311 5.07 -2.59 10.52
N LEU A 312 3.82 -2.44 10.92
CA LEU A 312 3.34 -1.27 11.65
C LEU A 312 3.65 -1.35 13.15
N ALA A 313 3.81 -2.58 13.66
CA ALA A 313 4.15 -2.92 15.03
C ALA A 313 3.33 -2.13 16.07
N ASP A 314 2.02 -2.30 16.07
CA ASP A 314 1.11 -1.60 16.97
C ASP A 314 1.43 -1.80 18.46
N ASN A 315 1.82 -0.73 19.16
CA ASN A 315 2.29 -0.73 20.55
C ASN A 315 3.51 -1.64 20.82
N TRP A 316 4.34 -1.87 19.80
CA TRP A 316 5.63 -2.54 19.98
C TRP A 316 6.63 -1.65 20.71
N ASP A 317 7.40 -2.26 21.61
CA ASP A 317 8.60 -1.69 22.19
C ASP A 317 9.69 -2.77 22.27
N GLU A 318 10.94 -2.33 22.43
CA GLU A 318 12.12 -3.21 22.43
C GLU A 318 12.22 -4.17 23.62
N THR A 319 11.40 -3.96 24.66
CA THR A 319 11.38 -4.83 25.86
C THR A 319 10.46 -6.03 25.70
N LEU A 320 9.51 -5.98 24.74
CA LEU A 320 8.58 -7.07 24.48
C LEU A 320 9.25 -8.21 23.73
N GLN A 321 8.95 -9.45 24.15
CA GLN A 321 9.40 -10.63 23.44
C GLN A 321 8.63 -10.74 22.11
N SER A 322 9.26 -10.26 21.03
CA SER A 322 8.72 -10.32 19.67
C SER A 322 9.66 -11.07 18.74
N THR A 323 9.12 -11.79 17.76
CA THR A 323 9.93 -12.47 16.75
C THR A 323 10.30 -11.47 15.65
N PRO A 324 11.59 -11.30 15.31
CA PRO A 324 11.99 -10.50 14.16
C PRO A 324 11.27 -10.95 12.90
N ILE A 325 10.94 -10.00 12.04
CA ILE A 325 10.35 -10.31 10.74
C ILE A 325 11.34 -11.07 9.90
N LYS A 326 10.95 -12.23 9.38
CA LYS A 326 11.83 -13.09 8.61
C LYS A 326 11.63 -12.84 7.12
N ILE A 327 12.69 -12.41 6.46
CA ILE A 327 12.79 -12.37 5.00
C ILE A 327 13.86 -13.39 4.61
N GLY A 328 13.45 -14.45 3.94
CA GLY A 328 14.29 -15.62 3.69
C GLY A 328 15.24 -15.45 2.49
N PRO A 329 16.28 -16.31 2.39
CA PRO A 329 17.33 -16.18 1.37
C PRO A 329 16.88 -16.37 -0.08
N LYS A 330 15.65 -16.87 -0.31
CA LYS A 330 15.08 -17.07 -1.66
C LYS A 330 14.19 -15.89 -2.07
N THR A 331 14.47 -14.70 -1.54
CA THR A 331 13.78 -13.46 -1.91
C THR A 331 14.61 -12.64 -2.89
N ASP A 332 13.94 -12.09 -3.90
CA ASP A 332 14.49 -11.12 -4.85
C ASP A 332 13.46 -10.04 -5.09
N LEU A 333 13.60 -8.94 -4.34
CA LEU A 333 12.60 -7.89 -4.22
C LEU A 333 13.10 -6.62 -4.88
N ARG A 334 12.23 -5.96 -5.63
CA ARG A 334 12.42 -4.58 -6.08
C ARG A 334 11.29 -3.72 -5.51
N GLY A 335 11.62 -2.77 -4.64
CA GLY A 335 10.62 -2.21 -3.74
C GLY A 335 11.14 -1.53 -2.48
N ALA A 336 10.29 -1.47 -1.47
CA ALA A 336 10.63 -0.98 -0.14
C ALA A 336 10.24 -1.96 0.98
N ILE A 337 11.05 -2.01 2.04
CA ILE A 337 10.72 -2.68 3.29
C ILE A 337 10.72 -1.64 4.39
N ILE A 338 9.63 -1.53 5.15
CA ILE A 338 9.44 -0.53 6.21
C ILE A 338 8.97 -1.24 7.46
N SER A 339 9.78 -1.26 8.51
CA SER A 339 9.51 -2.02 9.72
C SER A 339 9.66 -1.18 10.97
N ARG A 340 8.58 -1.08 11.77
CA ARG A 340 8.62 -0.57 13.14
C ARG A 340 9.02 -1.67 14.13
N GLY A 341 10.03 -2.47 13.79
CA GLY A 341 10.52 -3.56 14.63
C GLY A 341 11.81 -4.14 14.08
N SER A 342 12.31 -5.20 14.71
CA SER A 342 13.50 -5.90 14.24
C SER A 342 13.22 -6.79 13.03
N VAL A 343 14.22 -6.94 12.15
CA VAL A 343 14.11 -7.75 10.92
C VAL A 343 15.30 -8.70 10.80
N ASP A 344 15.03 -9.95 10.46
CA ASP A 344 15.99 -10.97 10.00
C ASP A 344 15.93 -11.01 8.47
N MET A 345 16.77 -10.18 7.83
CA MET A 345 16.84 -10.11 6.37
C MET A 345 17.91 -11.05 5.84
N GLN A 346 17.49 -11.93 4.93
CA GLN A 346 18.32 -12.74 4.04
C GLN A 346 17.74 -12.62 2.62
N GLY A 347 18.59 -12.65 1.59
CA GLY A 347 18.14 -12.50 0.19
C GLY A 347 18.46 -11.13 -0.40
N LYS A 348 17.74 -10.73 -1.45
CA LYS A 348 18.05 -9.52 -2.24
C LYS A 348 16.95 -8.48 -2.19
N LEU A 349 17.33 -7.22 -2.02
CA LEU A 349 16.46 -6.05 -2.15
C LEU A 349 17.11 -5.00 -3.05
N GLN A 350 16.40 -4.58 -4.09
CA GLN A 350 16.70 -3.42 -4.92
C GLN A 350 15.71 -2.28 -4.57
N GLY A 351 16.18 -1.25 -3.87
CA GLY A 351 15.36 -0.14 -3.40
C GLY A 351 15.71 0.27 -1.97
N TYR A 352 14.69 0.46 -1.13
CA TYR A 352 14.84 1.11 0.18
C TYR A 352 14.48 0.19 1.35
N PHE A 353 15.30 0.20 2.39
CA PHE A 353 15.05 -0.54 3.62
C PHE A 353 15.03 0.41 4.82
N VAL A 354 13.92 0.46 5.52
CA VAL A 354 13.74 1.23 6.77
C VAL A 354 13.35 0.25 7.85
N ALA A 355 14.12 0.17 8.93
CA ALA A 355 13.77 -0.69 10.07
C ALA A 355 14.18 -0.08 11.40
N TRP A 356 13.66 -0.61 12.50
CA TRP A 356 14.17 -0.26 13.82
C TRP A 356 15.62 -0.72 14.00
N ALA A 357 15.86 -2.02 13.84
CA ALA A 357 17.17 -2.66 13.94
C ALA A 357 17.16 -4.01 13.17
N PHE A 358 18.32 -4.63 13.02
CA PHE A 358 18.42 -6.02 12.57
C PHE A 358 18.53 -6.95 13.77
N ALA A 359 17.84 -8.09 13.73
CA ALA A 359 18.02 -9.13 14.71
C ALA A 359 17.53 -10.47 14.16
N PHE A 360 18.07 -11.57 14.66
CA PHE A 360 17.60 -12.91 14.30
C PHE A 360 17.73 -13.89 15.47
N TYR A 361 16.98 -14.98 15.39
CA TYR A 361 17.11 -16.09 16.33
C TYR A 361 18.02 -17.18 15.76
N ASP A 362 19.01 -17.59 16.56
CA ASP A 362 19.75 -18.84 16.42
C ASP A 362 19.35 -19.74 17.58
N ASP A 363 18.62 -20.81 17.30
CA ASP A 363 17.88 -21.59 18.31
C ASP A 363 17.01 -20.66 19.20
N ASN A 364 17.36 -20.55 20.49
CA ASN A 364 16.67 -19.70 21.47
C ASN A 364 17.40 -18.38 21.76
N THR A 365 18.54 -18.13 21.11
CA THR A 365 19.35 -16.93 21.34
C THR A 365 19.00 -15.86 20.31
N LEU A 366 18.59 -14.68 20.78
CA LEU A 366 18.42 -13.51 19.93
C LEU A 366 19.80 -12.87 19.71
N TRP A 367 20.20 -12.77 18.44
CA TRP A 367 21.39 -12.06 18.01
C TRP A 367 20.95 -10.73 17.40
N SER A 368 21.27 -9.63 18.08
CA SER A 368 20.97 -8.27 17.64
C SER A 368 22.07 -7.71 16.74
N ASP A 369 21.72 -6.75 15.88
CA ASP A 369 22.64 -5.93 15.09
C ASP A 369 23.40 -6.68 13.99
N PHE A 370 22.89 -7.83 13.53
CA PHE A 370 23.53 -8.62 12.47
C PHE A 370 22.74 -8.63 11.17
N LEU A 371 23.42 -8.33 10.05
CA LEU A 371 22.89 -8.50 8.69
C LEU A 371 23.53 -9.73 8.03
N ARG A 372 22.74 -10.77 7.74
CA ARG A 372 23.25 -12.07 7.29
C ARG A 372 22.98 -12.34 5.82
N ASN A 373 24.03 -12.47 5.00
CA ASN A 373 23.93 -12.88 3.59
C ASN A 373 22.90 -12.09 2.75
N ALA A 374 22.51 -10.90 3.20
CA ALA A 374 21.56 -10.06 2.51
C ALA A 374 22.31 -9.17 1.51
N LYS A 375 21.70 -8.91 0.36
CA LYS A 375 22.18 -7.92 -0.60
C LYS A 375 21.14 -6.83 -0.76
N ILE A 376 21.45 -5.64 -0.28
CA ILE A 376 20.57 -4.48 -0.32
C ILE A 376 21.25 -3.42 -1.20
N THR A 377 20.65 -3.14 -2.35
CA THR A 377 21.17 -2.19 -3.33
C THR A 377 20.14 -1.08 -3.54
N ASN A 378 20.54 0.18 -3.40
CA ASN A 378 19.68 1.32 -3.72
C ASN A 378 19.36 1.34 -5.22
N ASP A 379 18.10 1.63 -5.55
CA ASP A 379 17.63 1.86 -6.91
C ASP A 379 16.93 3.22 -6.97
N THR A 380 17.63 4.23 -7.46
CA THR A 380 17.10 5.60 -7.57
C THR A 380 16.11 5.77 -8.72
N THR A 381 15.91 4.76 -9.56
CA THR A 381 14.93 4.79 -10.65
C THR A 381 13.54 4.29 -10.21
N LEU A 382 13.44 3.82 -8.98
CA LEU A 382 12.26 3.18 -8.44
C LEU A 382 11.30 4.21 -7.82
N HIS A 383 10.11 4.35 -8.40
CA HIS A 383 9.03 5.11 -7.79
C HIS A 383 8.12 4.17 -6.98
N VAL A 384 8.32 4.12 -5.66
CA VAL A 384 7.54 3.28 -4.76
C VAL A 384 6.42 4.09 -4.13
N ILE A 385 5.19 3.62 -4.28
CA ILE A 385 4.03 4.18 -3.58
C ILE A 385 3.80 3.40 -2.29
N THR A 386 3.77 4.11 -1.17
CA THR A 386 3.46 3.55 0.15
C THR A 386 2.06 3.97 0.60
N PRO A 387 1.35 3.17 1.41
CA PRO A 387 0.07 3.57 1.97
C PRO A 387 0.23 4.75 2.93
N ASP A 388 -0.78 5.61 3.02
CA ASP A 388 -0.72 6.88 3.77
C ASP A 388 -0.56 6.73 5.29
N ILE A 389 -0.81 5.54 5.84
CA ILE A 389 -0.47 5.16 7.23
C ILE A 389 1.04 5.11 7.49
N VAL A 390 1.86 5.16 6.44
CA VAL A 390 3.31 5.33 6.48
C VAL A 390 3.64 6.63 5.76
N GLN A 391 4.37 7.52 6.42
CA GLN A 391 4.78 8.79 5.86
C GLN A 391 6.30 8.85 5.85
N ILE A 392 6.89 9.03 4.66
CA ILE A 392 8.34 9.22 4.48
C ILE A 392 8.49 10.15 3.28
N GLY A 393 9.00 11.38 3.47
CA GLY A 393 9.16 12.41 2.42
C GLY A 393 7.97 12.55 1.45
N LYS A 394 7.11 13.54 1.67
CA LYS A 394 5.73 13.47 1.17
C LYS A 394 5.58 14.08 -0.22
N GLU A 395 5.21 13.25 -1.18
CA GLU A 395 4.46 13.66 -2.37
C GLU A 395 3.25 12.72 -2.50
N ALA A 396 2.05 13.28 -2.44
CA ALA A 396 0.82 12.49 -2.47
C ALA A 396 0.51 12.05 -3.91
N THR A 397 0.07 10.80 -4.07
CA THR A 397 -0.26 10.23 -5.38
C THR A 397 -1.38 9.20 -5.29
N ILE A 398 -1.84 8.70 -6.44
CA ILE A 398 -2.86 7.64 -6.49
C ILE A 398 -2.17 6.28 -6.44
N ALA A 399 -2.58 5.41 -5.52
CA ALA A 399 -2.21 4.01 -5.51
C ALA A 399 -3.13 3.23 -6.49
N PHE A 400 -2.52 2.37 -7.32
CA PHE A 400 -3.19 1.62 -8.39
C PHE A 400 -3.62 0.21 -8.01
#